data_AF-A0A9X4CM92-F1
#
_entry.id   AF-A0A9X4CM92-F1
#
_cell.length_a   1.000
_cell.length_b   1.000
_cell.length_c   1.000
_cell.angle_alpha   90.00
_cell.angle_beta   90.00
_cell.angle_gamma   90.00
#
_symmetry.space_group_name_H-M   'P 1'
#
loop_
_entity.id
_entity.type
_entity.pdbx_description
1 polymer ?
#
loop_
_entity_poly.entity_id
_entity_poly.type
_entity_poly.pdbx_seq_one_letter_code
_entity_poly.pdbx_strand_id
1 'polypeptide(L)'
;SYREREPRRAIATSLLTPSGDVRVVATHLGLSIHERYAQAQALVSLVRPARTVVLGDFNDWFWVRSVRRVLAQVCPNRTRLRTFPSRLPLMRLDRIYATSDSRIAKVWTDEAARAFSDHLPVIAEIEL
;
A
#
# COMPACT_ATOMS: atom_id res chain seq x y z
N SER A 1 3.72 7.26 -15.79
CA SER A 1 5.07 6.67 -15.89
C SER A 1 5.94 7.59 -16.71
N TYR A 2 7.22 7.73 -16.36
CA TYR A 2 8.20 8.28 -17.30
C TYR A 2 8.33 7.33 -18.50
N ARG A 3 8.45 7.87 -19.72
CA ARG A 3 8.37 7.09 -20.98
C ARG A 3 9.42 5.98 -21.11
N GLU A 4 10.55 6.11 -20.41
CA GLU A 4 11.67 5.17 -20.44
C GLU A 4 11.56 4.04 -19.40
N ARG A 5 10.50 4.02 -18.58
CA ARG A 5 10.29 3.02 -17.52
C ARG A 5 8.99 2.27 -17.73
N GLU A 6 8.99 1.02 -17.28
CA GLU A 6 7.80 0.17 -17.27
C GLU A 6 6.58 0.93 -16.71
N PRO A 7 5.45 0.98 -17.44
CA PRO A 7 4.28 1.72 -17.01
C PRO A 7 3.73 1.23 -15.67
N ARG A 8 3.78 2.09 -14.64
CA ARG A 8 3.12 1.81 -13.35
C ARG A 8 1.60 1.96 -13.44
N ARG A 9 0.88 1.02 -12.83
CA ARG A 9 -0.58 0.94 -12.85
C ARG A 9 -1.11 0.64 -11.45
N ALA A 10 -2.37 0.99 -11.23
CA ALA A 10 -3.17 0.53 -10.11
C ALA A 10 -4.30 -0.35 -10.63
N ILE A 11 -4.61 -1.42 -9.92
CA ILE A 11 -5.73 -2.32 -10.20
C ILE A 11 -6.72 -2.13 -9.06
N ALA A 12 -7.96 -1.80 -9.38
CA ALA A 12 -9.01 -1.62 -8.39
C ALA A 12 -10.16 -2.59 -8.65
N THR A 13 -10.62 -3.25 -7.61
CA THR A 13 -11.77 -4.16 -7.64
C THR A 13 -12.63 -3.99 -6.39
N SER A 14 -13.84 -4.53 -6.43
CA SER A 14 -14.72 -4.63 -5.26
C SER A 14 -14.89 -6.10 -4.90
N LEU A 15 -14.78 -6.41 -3.61
CA LEU A 15 -15.02 -7.72 -3.04
C LEU A 15 -16.34 -7.68 -2.29
N LEU A 16 -17.23 -8.62 -2.59
CA LEU A 16 -18.43 -8.85 -1.79
C LEU A 16 -18.03 -9.69 -0.58
N THR A 17 -18.27 -9.17 0.62
CA THR A 17 -18.01 -9.89 1.88
C THR A 17 -19.30 -10.00 2.70
N PRO A 18 -19.39 -10.94 3.65
CA PRO A 18 -20.54 -11.00 4.56
C PRO A 18 -20.78 -9.71 5.34
N SER A 19 -19.74 -8.91 5.58
CA SER A 19 -19.83 -7.63 6.27
C SER A 19 -20.21 -6.46 5.35
N GLY A 20 -20.27 -6.67 4.04
CA GLY A 20 -20.56 -5.67 3.00
C GLY A 20 -19.43 -5.52 1.97
N ASP A 21 -19.59 -4.56 1.06
CA ASP A 21 -18.65 -4.33 -0.04
C ASP A 21 -17.32 -3.74 0.47
N VAL A 22 -16.21 -4.30 0.00
CA VAL A 22 -14.86 -3.79 0.25
C VAL A 22 -14.16 -3.51 -1.06
N ARG A 23 -13.74 -2.26 -1.26
CA ARG A 23 -12.90 -1.90 -2.40
C ARG A 23 -11.45 -2.22 -2.10
N VAL A 24 -10.78 -2.88 -3.03
CA VAL A 24 -9.34 -3.20 -2.93
C VAL A 24 -8.62 -2.56 -4.10
N VAL A 25 -7.55 -1.81 -3.80
CA VAL A 25 -6.68 -1.16 -4.79
C VAL A 25 -5.25 -1.69 -4.59
N ALA A 26 -4.74 -2.41 -5.57
CA ALA A 26 -3.36 -2.89 -5.62
C ALA A 26 -2.51 -1.98 -6.52
N THR A 27 -1.28 -1.67 -6.11
CA THR A 27 -0.41 -0.76 -6.86
C THR A 27 1.07 -1.09 -6.66
N HIS A 28 1.91 -0.63 -7.60
CA HIS A 28 3.36 -0.56 -7.43
C HIS A 28 3.80 0.81 -7.94
N LEU A 29 4.27 1.68 -7.04
CA LEU A 29 4.65 3.06 -7.41
C LEU A 29 6.04 3.14 -8.06
N GLY A 30 6.25 4.21 -8.84
CA GLY A 30 7.54 4.49 -9.46
C GLY A 30 8.65 4.83 -8.45
N LEU A 31 9.89 4.86 -8.92
CA LEU A 31 11.04 5.18 -8.06
C LEU A 31 11.33 6.69 -7.96
N SER A 32 10.74 7.53 -8.82
CA SER A 32 10.92 8.98 -8.77
C SER A 32 9.96 9.63 -7.77
N ILE A 33 10.47 10.58 -6.96
CA ILE A 33 9.68 11.30 -5.95
C ILE A 33 8.46 12.00 -6.58
N HIS A 34 8.67 12.71 -7.69
CA HIS A 34 7.61 13.44 -8.39
C HIS A 34 6.54 12.49 -8.93
N GLU A 35 6.97 11.37 -9.51
CA GLU A 35 6.06 10.34 -10.03
C GLU A 35 5.26 9.70 -8.91
N ARG A 36 5.90 9.30 -7.81
CA ARG A 36 5.22 8.74 -6.65
C ARG A 36 4.16 9.67 -6.08
N TYR A 37 4.45 10.96 -5.99
CA TYR A 37 3.50 11.94 -5.49
C TYR A 37 2.27 12.06 -6.41
N ALA A 38 2.49 12.17 -7.73
CA ALA A 38 1.40 12.21 -8.70
C ALA A 38 0.57 10.92 -8.72
N GLN A 39 1.23 9.75 -8.61
CA GLN A 39 0.55 8.47 -8.51
C GLN A 39 -0.24 8.34 -7.20
N ALA A 40 0.30 8.82 -6.07
CA ALA A 40 -0.42 8.84 -4.80
C ALA A 40 -1.70 9.69 -4.88
N GLN A 41 -1.65 10.85 -5.57
CA GLN A 41 -2.84 11.66 -5.84
C GLN A 41 -3.84 10.92 -6.72
N ALA A 42 -3.38 10.20 -7.75
CA ALA A 42 -4.26 9.37 -8.56
C ALA A 42 -4.92 8.24 -7.74
N LEU A 43 -4.18 7.61 -6.82
CA LEU A 43 -4.74 6.60 -5.91
C LEU A 43 -5.84 7.16 -5.01
N VAL A 44 -5.72 8.40 -4.53
CA VAL A 44 -6.78 9.06 -3.73
C VAL A 44 -8.10 9.10 -4.50
N SER A 45 -8.07 9.36 -5.81
CA SER A 45 -9.28 9.35 -6.65
C SER A 45 -9.94 7.96 -6.80
N LEU A 46 -9.19 6.89 -6.51
CA LEU A 46 -9.69 5.51 -6.54
C LEU A 46 -10.29 5.07 -5.20
N VAL A 47 -10.11 5.85 -4.13
CA VAL A 47 -10.72 5.60 -2.82
C VAL A 47 -12.17 6.06 -2.84
N ARG A 48 -13.11 5.16 -2.51
CA ARG A 48 -14.57 5.43 -2.46
C ARG A 48 -15.12 5.18 -1.05
N PRO A 49 -16.24 5.83 -0.65
CA PRO A 49 -16.37 6.44 0.68
C PRO A 49 -16.92 5.53 1.80
N ALA A 50 -16.69 4.23 1.74
CA ALA A 50 -16.88 3.36 2.90
C ALA A 50 -15.58 2.58 3.10
N ARG A 51 -15.54 1.31 2.72
CA ARG A 51 -14.42 0.41 3.02
C ARG A 51 -13.48 0.30 1.83
N THR A 52 -12.36 1.00 1.86
CA THR A 52 -11.30 0.85 0.86
C THR A 52 -9.98 0.44 1.50
N VAL A 53 -9.36 -0.60 0.94
CA VAL A 53 -8.00 -1.03 1.24
C VAL A 53 -7.10 -0.74 0.05
N VAL A 54 -6.00 -0.03 0.27
CA VAL A 54 -4.97 0.26 -0.74
C VAL A 54 -3.67 -0.42 -0.32
N LEU A 55 -3.12 -1.29 -1.17
CA LEU A 55 -1.93 -2.08 -0.83
C LEU A 55 -0.91 -2.18 -1.96
N GLY A 56 0.32 -2.47 -1.58
CA GLY A 56 1.42 -2.79 -2.48
C GLY A 56 2.74 -2.12 -2.09
N ASP A 57 3.67 -2.08 -3.04
CA ASP A 57 4.95 -1.40 -2.89
C ASP A 57 4.82 0.08 -3.27
N PHE A 58 4.93 0.95 -2.27
CA PHE A 58 4.82 2.39 -2.46
C PHE A 58 6.16 3.05 -2.78
N ASN A 59 7.28 2.33 -2.69
CA ASN A 59 8.63 2.88 -2.85
C ASN A 59 8.84 4.17 -2.02
N ASP A 60 8.21 4.27 -0.85
CA ASP A 60 8.26 5.46 0.02
C ASP A 60 9.38 5.31 1.06
N TRP A 61 10.60 5.68 0.64
CA TRP A 61 11.86 5.42 1.35
C TRP A 61 12.05 6.34 2.58
N PHE A 62 11.92 7.67 2.42
CA PHE A 62 12.15 8.67 3.49
C PHE A 62 11.26 9.92 3.35
N TRP A 63 11.23 10.74 4.42
CA TRP A 63 10.36 11.88 4.77
C TRP A 63 10.09 12.99 3.73
N VAL A 64 10.56 12.90 2.49
CA VAL A 64 10.44 13.99 1.50
C VAL A 64 9.15 13.81 0.68
N ARG A 65 8.14 14.65 0.96
CA ARG A 65 6.85 14.76 0.24
C ARG A 65 6.10 13.42 0.12
N SER A 66 5.94 12.79 1.29
CA SER A 66 5.53 11.40 1.45
C SER A 66 4.20 11.06 0.80
N VAL A 67 4.21 10.04 -0.05
CA VAL A 67 3.04 9.26 -0.48
C VAL A 67 2.12 8.97 0.70
N ARG A 68 2.71 8.64 1.85
CA ARG A 68 2.01 8.49 3.12
C ARG A 68 1.10 9.67 3.49
N ARG A 69 1.55 10.92 3.36
CA ARG A 69 0.75 12.10 3.74
C ARG A 69 -0.48 12.23 2.85
N VAL A 70 -0.32 11.98 1.55
CA VAL A 70 -1.43 12.01 0.58
C VAL A 70 -2.45 10.92 0.92
N LEU A 71 -2.01 9.68 1.04
CA LEU A 71 -2.92 8.56 1.34
C LEU A 71 -3.55 8.65 2.73
N ALA A 72 -2.85 9.18 3.73
CA ALA A 72 -3.39 9.32 5.09
C ALA A 72 -4.58 10.30 5.18
N GLN A 73 -4.83 11.13 4.17
CA GLN A 73 -5.99 12.02 4.12
C GLN A 73 -7.31 11.25 3.94
N VAL A 74 -7.26 10.10 3.26
CA VAL A 74 -8.44 9.27 2.95
C VAL A 74 -8.37 7.87 3.56
N CYS A 75 -7.15 7.39 3.85
CA CYS A 75 -6.88 6.10 4.47
C CYS A 75 -5.98 6.29 5.71
N PRO A 76 -6.54 6.69 6.86
CA PRO A 76 -5.76 7.01 8.05
C PRO A 76 -5.11 5.76 8.69
N ASN A 77 -5.74 4.59 8.54
CA ASN A 77 -5.26 3.32 9.06
C ASN A 77 -4.17 2.77 8.14
N ARG A 78 -3.03 2.32 8.71
CA ARG A 78 -1.95 1.73 7.90
C ARG A 78 -1.03 0.81 8.68
N THR A 79 -0.43 -0.14 7.95
CA THR A 79 0.67 -0.95 8.46
C THR A 79 1.99 -0.17 8.50
N ARG A 80 2.93 -0.64 9.34
CA ARG A 80 4.24 0.00 9.55
C ARG A 80 5.40 -1.01 9.67
N LEU A 81 5.32 -2.11 8.92
CA LEU A 81 6.36 -3.15 8.90
C LEU A 81 7.54 -2.72 8.02
N ARG A 82 8.73 -3.17 8.41
CA ARG A 82 9.90 -3.12 7.54
C ARG A 82 9.90 -4.42 6.72
N THR A 83 10.07 -4.30 5.41
CA THR A 83 9.92 -5.41 4.48
C THR A 83 11.13 -5.58 3.57
N PHE A 84 11.92 -4.52 3.37
CA PHE A 84 13.05 -4.52 2.46
C PHE A 84 14.36 -4.06 3.15
N PRO A 85 15.51 -4.65 2.83
CA PRO A 85 15.66 -5.94 2.13
C PRO A 85 15.19 -7.09 3.03
N SER A 86 14.68 -8.18 2.45
CA SER A 86 14.01 -9.25 3.19
C SER A 86 14.90 -9.93 4.22
N ARG A 87 16.20 -10.09 3.91
CA ARG A 87 17.21 -10.69 4.81
C ARG A 87 17.60 -9.81 6.00
N LEU A 88 17.42 -8.49 5.89
CA LEU A 88 17.65 -7.54 6.98
C LEU A 88 16.65 -6.38 6.82
N PRO A 89 15.40 -6.52 7.31
CA PRO A 89 14.35 -5.54 7.02
C PRO A 89 14.62 -4.18 7.67
N LEU A 90 14.99 -3.20 6.85
CA LEU A 90 15.35 -1.84 7.28
C LEU A 90 14.31 -0.81 6.83
N MET A 91 13.71 -1.01 5.65
CA MET A 91 12.86 -0.06 4.95
C MET A 91 11.41 -0.53 4.93
N ARG A 92 10.49 0.44 4.95
CA ARG A 92 9.04 0.22 4.91
C ARG A 92 8.54 0.59 3.51
N LEU A 93 8.76 -0.26 2.53
CA LEU A 93 8.37 0.06 1.15
C LEU A 93 6.93 -0.36 0.89
N ASP A 94 6.61 -1.58 1.35
CA ASP A 94 5.30 -2.19 1.27
C ASP A 94 4.39 -1.73 2.40
N ARG A 95 3.13 -1.42 2.07
CA ARG A 95 2.11 -1.03 3.05
C ARG A 95 0.74 -1.55 2.66
N ILE A 96 -0.12 -1.62 3.67
CA ILE A 96 -1.57 -1.70 3.53
C ILE A 96 -2.12 -0.44 4.20
N TYR A 97 -2.91 0.33 3.47
CA TYR A 97 -3.69 1.47 3.92
C TYR A 97 -5.16 1.11 3.92
N ALA A 98 -5.92 1.64 4.88
CA ALA A 98 -7.35 1.40 4.98
C ALA A 98 -8.09 2.68 5.39
N THR A 99 -9.33 2.82 4.93
CA THR A 99 -10.27 3.87 5.34
C THR A 99 -10.60 3.78 6.85
N SER A 100 -11.19 4.83 7.40
CA SER A 100 -11.44 4.95 8.86
C SER A 100 -12.37 3.88 9.42
N ASP A 101 -13.27 3.34 8.60
CA ASP A 101 -14.21 2.27 8.91
C ASP A 101 -13.63 0.87 8.75
N SER A 102 -12.37 0.75 8.34
CA SER A 102 -11.66 -0.52 8.17
C SER A 102 -10.45 -0.56 9.10
N ARG A 103 -10.59 -1.24 10.24
CA ARG A 103 -9.54 -1.28 11.29
C ARG A 103 -8.55 -2.40 11.01
N ILE A 104 -7.26 -2.10 11.14
CA ILE A 104 -6.19 -3.11 11.06
C ILE A 104 -6.00 -3.69 12.46
N ALA A 105 -6.47 -4.93 12.68
CA ALA A 105 -6.47 -5.59 13.98
C ALA A 105 -5.12 -6.24 14.29
N LYS A 106 -4.54 -6.96 13.31
CA LYS A 106 -3.22 -7.59 13.41
C LYS A 106 -2.41 -7.35 12.15
N VAL A 107 -1.09 -7.35 12.30
CA VAL A 107 -0.15 -7.12 11.21
C VAL A 107 1.15 -7.88 11.47
N TRP A 108 1.64 -8.61 10.47
CA TRP A 108 2.89 -9.37 10.56
C TRP A 108 3.53 -9.60 9.18
N THR A 109 4.74 -10.12 9.18
CA THR A 109 5.45 -10.60 7.98
C THR A 109 5.68 -12.10 8.06
N ASP A 110 5.84 -12.76 6.91
CA ASP A 110 6.33 -14.13 6.83
C ASP A 110 7.82 -14.12 6.42
N GLU A 111 8.70 -14.56 7.33
CA GLU A 111 10.14 -14.59 7.08
C GLU A 111 10.58 -15.68 6.10
N ALA A 112 9.76 -16.72 5.88
CA ALA A 112 10.06 -17.75 4.90
C ALA A 112 10.13 -17.17 3.47
N ALA A 113 9.45 -16.04 3.23
CA ALA A 113 9.47 -15.33 1.95
C ALA A 113 10.86 -14.83 1.53
N ARG A 114 11.85 -14.76 2.43
CA ARG A 114 13.25 -14.42 2.10
C ARG A 114 13.86 -15.34 1.05
N ALA A 115 13.36 -16.57 0.93
CA ALA A 115 13.80 -17.53 -0.08
C ALA A 115 13.27 -17.21 -1.49
N PHE A 116 12.22 -16.40 -1.59
CA PHE A 116 11.47 -16.18 -2.85
C PHE A 116 11.43 -14.72 -3.28
N SER A 117 11.76 -13.78 -2.38
CA SER A 117 11.63 -12.35 -2.61
C SER A 117 12.65 -11.56 -1.79
N ASP A 118 13.11 -10.43 -2.34
CA ASP A 118 13.88 -9.41 -1.65
C ASP A 118 13.00 -8.49 -0.78
N HIS A 119 11.69 -8.64 -0.84
CA HIS A 119 10.69 -8.03 0.05
C HIS A 119 9.97 -9.09 0.89
N LEU A 120 9.81 -8.85 2.20
CA LEU A 120 8.87 -9.62 3.02
C LEU A 120 7.42 -9.19 2.74
N PRO A 121 6.45 -10.12 2.70
CA PRO A 121 5.06 -9.77 2.54
C PRO A 121 4.53 -9.02 3.77
N VAL A 122 3.62 -8.08 3.55
CA VAL A 122 2.81 -7.49 4.62
C VAL A 122 1.50 -8.23 4.68
N ILE A 123 1.23 -8.88 5.82
CA ILE A 123 0.00 -9.61 6.07
C ILE A 123 -0.76 -8.87 7.16
N ALA A 124 -2.07 -8.70 7.00
CA ALA A 124 -2.91 -8.00 7.96
C ALA A 124 -4.30 -8.63 8.08
N GLU A 125 -4.82 -8.63 9.30
CA GLU A 125 -6.24 -8.87 9.58
C GLU A 125 -6.97 -7.52 9.60
N ILE A 126 -8.02 -7.41 8.79
CA ILE A 126 -8.83 -6.18 8.67
C ILE A 126 -10.24 -6.46 9.18
N GLU A 127 -10.66 -5.70 10.18
CA GLU A 127 -12.02 -5.64 10.69
C GLU A 127 -12.80 -4.60 9.87
N LEU A 128 -13.95 -5.01 9.33
CA LEU A 128 -14.80 -4.24 8.43
C LEU A 128 -16.06 -3.73 9.13
#